data_AF-A0A951XFK0-F1
#
_entry.id   AF-A0A951XFK0-F1
#
_cell.length_a   1.000
_cell.length_b   1.000
_cell.length_c   1.000
_cell.angle_alpha   90.00
_cell.angle_beta   90.00
_cell.angle_gamma   90.00
#
_symmetry.space_group_name_H-M   'P 1'
#
loop_
_entity.id
_entity.type
_entity.pdbx_description
1 polymer ?
#
loop_
_entity_poly.entity_id
_entity_poly.type
_entity_poly.pdbx_seq_one_letter_code
_entity_poly.pdbx_strand_id
1 'polypeptide(L)' 'MSTPNEENFKAYKQSEKQALEIVAAMKAANARKTDIELALLVAIFELHKAELPPQTIGAIVQGHLKQLIPYYSGPAQPAG' A
#
# COMPACT_ATOMS: atom_id res chain seq x y z
N MET A 1 13.23 25.23 -17.15
CA MET A 1 13.36 23.79 -17.43
C MET A 1 13.32 23.10 -16.09
N SER A 2 12.41 22.14 -15.92
CA SER A 2 12.33 21.38 -14.66
C SER A 2 13.56 20.49 -14.56
N THR A 3 14.14 20.38 -13.37
CA THR A 3 15.25 19.44 -13.16
C THR A 3 14.76 17.99 -13.26
N PRO A 4 15.60 17.00 -13.62
CA PRO A 4 15.19 15.60 -13.64
C PRO A 4 14.56 15.11 -12.32
N ASN A 5 14.98 15.71 -11.18
CA ASN A 5 14.36 15.45 -9.88
C ASN A 5 12.93 15.98 -9.76
N GLU A 6 12.63 17.15 -10.32
CA GLU A 6 11.28 17.71 -10.31
C GLU A 6 10.32 16.92 -11.21
N GLU A 7 10.81 16.41 -12.34
CA GLU A 7 10.01 15.55 -13.22
C GLU A 7 9.74 14.17 -12.60
N ASN A 8 10.76 13.58 -11.96
CA ASN A 8 10.59 12.33 -11.21
C ASN A 8 9.63 12.49 -10.03
N PHE A 9 9.72 13.60 -9.28
CA PHE A 9 8.79 13.90 -8.20
C PHE A 9 7.36 14.11 -8.71
N LYS A 10 7.19 14.79 -9.85
CA LYS A 10 5.88 15.00 -10.47
C LYS A 10 5.26 13.67 -10.94
N ALA A 11 6.04 12.81 -11.59
CA ALA A 11 5.60 11.47 -11.99
C ALA A 11 5.21 10.64 -10.77
N TYR A 12 6.02 10.70 -9.71
CA TYR A 12 5.72 10.04 -8.44
C TYR A 12 4.38 10.52 -7.82
N LYS A 13 4.15 11.84 -7.72
CA LYS A 13 2.89 12.39 -7.19
C LYS A 13 1.68 12.00 -8.05
N GLN A 14 1.87 11.85 -9.35
CA GLN A 14 0.82 11.34 -10.24
C GLN A 14 0.49 9.87 -9.96
N SER A 15 1.50 9.03 -9.74
CA SER A 15 1.31 7.63 -9.33
C SER A 15 0.64 7.51 -7.96
N GLU A 16 1.02 8.35 -7.00
CA GLU A 16 0.38 8.43 -5.67
C GLU A 16 -1.11 8.76 -5.80
N LYS A 17 -1.46 9.77 -6.60
CA LYS A 17 -2.85 10.15 -6.84
C LYS A 17 -3.66 9.00 -7.44
N GLN A 18 -3.11 8.32 -8.45
CA GLN A 18 -3.77 7.17 -9.08
C GLN A 18 -3.98 6.01 -8.09
N ALA A 19 -2.98 5.73 -7.25
CA ALA A 19 -3.12 4.71 -6.21
C ALA A 19 -4.25 5.04 -5.22
N LEU A 20 -4.34 6.29 -4.78
CA LEU A 20 -5.42 6.75 -3.88
C LEU A 20 -6.80 6.69 -4.53
N GLU A 21 -6.91 7.00 -5.83
CA GLU A 21 -8.16 6.88 -6.58
C GLU A 21 -8.64 5.43 -6.69
N ILE A 22 -7.72 4.49 -6.95
CA ILE A 22 -8.00 3.05 -6.96
C ILE A 22 -8.50 2.59 -5.59
N VAL A 23 -7.87 3.07 -4.51
CA VAL A 23 -8.29 2.77 -3.13
C VAL A 23 -9.71 3.24 -2.86
N ALA A 24 -10.02 4.48 -3.26
CA ALA A 24 -11.35 5.05 -3.09
C ALA A 24 -12.40 4.27 -3.90
N ALA A 25 -12.10 3.93 -5.15
CA ALA A 25 -12.98 3.14 -6.00
C ALA A 25 -13.24 1.74 -5.43
N MET A 26 -12.20 1.07 -4.92
CA MET A 26 -12.32 -0.26 -4.30
C MET A 26 -13.15 -0.22 -3.01
N LYS A 27 -12.96 0.79 -2.16
CA LYS A 27 -13.78 1.00 -0.95
C LYS A 27 -15.26 1.27 -1.29
N ALA A 28 -15.53 1.96 -2.39
CA ALA A 28 -16.89 2.20 -2.86
C ALA A 28 -17.54 0.95 -3.48
N ALA A 29 -16.74 0.10 -4.14
CA ALA A 29 -17.22 -1.10 -4.81
C ALA A 29 -17.55 -2.26 -3.84
N ASN A 30 -16.91 -2.33 -2.68
CA ASN A 30 -17.18 -3.37 -1.68
C ASN A 30 -16.98 -2.86 -0.24
N ALA A 31 -18.05 -2.87 0.55
CA ALA A 31 -18.00 -2.50 1.98
C ALA A 31 -17.28 -3.55 2.86
N ARG A 32 -17.04 -4.76 2.34
CA ARG A 32 -16.36 -5.83 3.07
C ARG A 32 -14.95 -6.03 2.53
N LYS A 33 -13.99 -5.72 3.41
CA LYS A 33 -12.54 -5.92 3.27
C LYS A 33 -11.89 -4.99 2.25
N THR A 34 -11.19 -3.98 2.77
CA THR A 34 -10.07 -3.38 2.04
C THR A 34 -9.05 -4.49 1.78
N ASP A 35 -8.73 -4.71 0.51
CA ASP A 35 -7.73 -5.66 0.04
C ASP A 35 -6.37 -5.39 0.74
N ILE A 36 -5.71 -6.44 1.24
CA ILE A 36 -4.49 -6.29 2.06
C ILE A 36 -3.36 -5.68 1.22
N GLU A 37 -3.33 -6.01 -0.08
CA GLU A 37 -2.40 -5.49 -1.08
C GLU A 37 -2.61 -4.00 -1.30
N LEU A 38 -3.87 -3.58 -1.32
CA LEU A 38 -4.23 -2.18 -1.49
C LEU A 38 -3.88 -1.36 -0.25
N ALA A 39 -4.08 -1.92 0.95
CA ALA A 39 -3.66 -1.29 2.20
C ALA A 39 -2.12 -1.15 2.28
N LEU A 40 -1.38 -2.17 1.82
CA LEU A 40 0.08 -2.13 1.70
C LEU A 40 0.56 -1.03 0.77
N LEU A 41 -0.07 -0.90 -0.40
CA LEU A 41 0.25 0.13 -1.37
C LEU A 41 0.07 1.53 -0.76
N VAL A 42 -1.06 1.76 -0.07
CA VAL A 42 -1.33 3.04 0.61
C VAL A 42 -0.30 3.33 1.70
N ALA A 43 0.04 2.35 2.54
CA ALA A 43 1.01 2.55 3.61
C ALA A 43 2.38 3.01 3.08
N ILE A 44 2.80 2.51 1.92
CA ILE A 44 4.04 2.94 1.27
C ILE A 44 3.93 4.40 0.80
N PHE A 45 2.79 4.80 0.22
CA PHE A 45 2.56 6.19 -0.20
C PHE A 45 2.52 7.17 0.98
N GLU A 46 1.94 6.78 2.12
CA GLU A 46 1.94 7.58 3.35
C GLU A 46 3.37 7.93 3.83
N LEU A 47 4.37 7.08 3.53
CA LEU A 47 5.77 7.32 3.89
C LEU A 47 6.32 8.57 3.19
N HIS A 48 5.82 8.86 2.00
CA HIS A 48 6.28 9.98 1.19
C HIS A 48 5.47 11.26 1.48
N LYS A 49 4.31 11.16 2.13
CA LYS A 49 3.56 12.33 2.62
C LYS A 49 4.18 12.94 3.88
N ALA A 50 5.03 12.19 4.59
CA ALA A 50 5.67 12.59 5.84
C ALA A 50 4.68 13.01 6.96
N GLU A 51 3.41 12.59 6.87
CA GLU A 51 2.39 12.86 7.88
C GLU A 51 2.53 11.95 9.12
N LEU A 52 3.05 10.73 8.92
CA LEU A 52 3.32 9.76 9.98
C LEU A 52 4.83 9.49 10.10
N PRO A 53 5.34 9.21 11.32
CA PRO A 53 6.72 8.79 11.51
C PRO A 53 7.04 7.53 10.67
N PRO A 54 8.22 7.44 10.03
CA PRO A 54 8.61 6.27 9.24
C PRO A 54 8.51 4.94 10.00
N GLN A 55 8.75 4.96 11.31
CA GLN A 55 8.64 3.79 12.18
C GLN A 55 7.18 3.30 12.31
N THR A 56 6.23 4.23 12.40
CA THR A 56 4.79 3.93 12.43
C THR A 56 4.37 3.26 11.13
N ILE A 57 4.82 3.79 10.00
CA ILE A 57 4.51 3.24 8.69
C ILE A 57 5.16 1.87 8.49
N GLY A 58 6.41 1.72 8.90
CA GLY A 58 7.10 0.42 8.89
C GLY A 58 6.33 -0.65 9.69
N ALA A 59 5.78 -0.28 10.85
CA ALA A 59 4.96 -1.19 11.65
C ALA A 59 3.65 -1.58 10.94
N ILE A 60 2.98 -0.63 10.26
CA ILE A 60 1.76 -0.88 9.48
C ILE A 60 2.05 -1.86 8.33
N VAL A 61 3.11 -1.61 7.55
CA VAL A 61 3.54 -2.48 6.45
C VAL A 61 3.84 -3.90 6.97
N GLN A 62 4.61 -4.02 8.04
CA GLN A 62 4.91 -5.32 8.65
C GLN A 62 3.65 -6.05 9.15
N GLY A 63 2.69 -5.31 9.71
CA GLY A 63 1.40 -5.85 10.16
C GLY A 63 0.60 -6.46 9.00
N HIS A 64 0.50 -5.74 7.88
CA HIS A 64 -0.19 -6.25 6.70
C HIS A 64 0.53 -7.44 6.06
N LEU A 65 1.86 -7.43 5.97
CA LEU A 65 2.63 -8.58 5.47
C LEU A 65 2.38 -9.84 6.30
N LYS A 66 2.31 -9.72 7.63
CA LYS A 66 1.98 -10.85 8.53
C LYS A 66 0.58 -11.44 8.28
N GLN A 67 -0.36 -10.66 7.74
CA GLN A 67 -1.69 -11.13 7.35
C GLN A 67 -1.71 -11.70 5.93
N LEU A 68 -0.97 -11.07 5.01
CA LEU A 68 -0.90 -11.43 3.61
C LEU A 68 -0.24 -12.80 3.40
N ILE A 69 0.89 -13.04 4.06
CA ILE A 69 1.65 -14.29 3.94
C ILE A 69 0.77 -15.54 4.22
N PRO A 70 0.11 -15.69 5.37
CA PRO A 70 -0.70 -16.88 5.63
C PRO A 70 -1.94 -16.98 4.73
N TYR A 71 -2.48 -15.86 4.25
CA TYR A 71 -3.61 -15.87 3.32
C TYR A 71 -3.23 -16.48 1.96
N TYR A 72 -2.04 -16.17 1.44
CA TYR A 72 -1.55 -16.68 0.16
C TYR A 72 -0.74 -17.96 0.22
N SER A 73 -0.23 -18.34 1.40
CA SER A 73 0.56 -19.56 1.55
C SER A 73 -0.28 -20.85 1.49
N GLY A 74 -1.61 -20.73 1.46
CA GLY A 74 -2.53 -21.88 1.53
C GLY A 74 -2.49 -22.59 2.89
N PRO A 75 -3.44 -23.52 3.16
CA PRO A 75 -3.31 -24.40 4.31
C PRO A 75 -2.01 -25.19 4.20
N ALA A 76 -1.18 -25.17 5.24
CA ALA A 76 -0.03 -26.07 5.34
C ALA A 76 -0.52 -27.49 5.04
N GLN A 77 -0.02 -28.08 3.96
CA GLN A 77 -0.38 -29.43 3.55
C GLN A 77 -0.13 -30.36 4.75
N PRO A 78 -1.13 -31.13 5.23
CA PRO A 78 -0.92 -32.01 6.36
C PRO A 78 0.18 -33.00 5.97
N ALA A 79 1.25 -33.04 6.77
CA ALA A 79 2.31 -34.03 6.62
C ALA A 79 1.68 -35.42 6.77
N GLY A 80 1.69 -36.18 5.66
CA GLY A 80 1.29 -37.58 5.64
C GLY A 80 2.36 -38.49 6.23
#